data_AF-A0A838FLH8-F1
#
_entry.id   AF-A0A838FLH8-F1
#
_cell.length_a   1.000
_cell.length_b   1.000
_cell.length_c   1.000
_cell.angle_alpha   90.00
_cell.angle_beta   90.00
_cell.angle_gamma   90.00
#
_symmetry.space_group_name_H-M   'P 1'
#
loop_
_entity.id
_entity.type
_entity.pdbx_description
1 polymer ?
#
loop_
_entity_poly.entity_id
_entity_poly.type
_entity_poly.pdbx_seq_one_letter_code
_entity_poly.pdbx_strand_id
1 'polypeptide(L)' 'MASNDSYDCVVIGSGPGGYVAAIRAAQLGMKTAVVERDRMG' A
#
# COMPACT_ATOMS: atom_id res chain seq x y z
N MET A 1 -18.24 16.42 4.38
CA MET A 1 -17.60 15.77 5.55
C MET A 1 -16.43 14.97 5.00
N ALA A 2 -15.20 15.35 5.30
CA ALA A 2 -14.04 14.53 4.92
C ALA A 2 -13.95 13.38 5.92
N SER A 3 -14.25 12.16 5.49
CA SER A 3 -13.98 10.95 6.26
C SER A 3 -12.46 10.76 6.29
N ASN A 4 -11.87 10.85 7.48
CA ASN A 4 -10.43 10.67 7.66
C ASN A 4 -10.15 9.16 7.62
N ASP A 5 -9.96 8.65 6.41
CA ASP A 5 -9.71 7.24 6.15
C ASP A 5 -8.31 6.85 6.64
N SER A 6 -8.23 6.26 7.84
CA SER A 6 -7.00 5.70 8.37
C SER A 6 -6.53 4.51 7.51
N TYR A 7 -5.22 4.40 7.35
CA TYR A 7 -4.55 3.23 6.76
C TYR A 7 -3.70 2.57 7.84
N ASP A 8 -3.67 1.24 7.85
CA ASP A 8 -2.87 0.46 8.79
C ASP A 8 -1.42 0.31 8.30
N CYS A 9 -1.23 0.36 6.98
CA CYS A 9 0.07 0.20 6.34
C CYS A 9 0.18 1.12 5.12
N VAL A 10 1.32 1.80 4.97
CA VAL A 10 1.65 2.58 3.77
C VAL A 10 2.96 2.06 3.20
N VAL A 11 2.92 1.55 1.97
CA VAL A 11 4.08 1.06 1.23
C VAL A 11 4.54 2.12 0.24
N ILE A 12 5.80 2.53 0.33
CA ILE A 12 6.40 3.51 -0.58
C ILE A 12 7.31 2.75 -1.55
N GLY A 13 6.97 2.83 -2.84
CA GLY A 13 7.61 2.07 -3.90
C GLY A 13 6.84 0.80 -4.26
N SER A 14 6.67 0.55 -5.55
CA SER A 14 5.85 -0.55 -6.11
C SER A 14 6.64 -1.53 -6.97
N GLY A 15 7.97 -1.54 -6.83
CA GLY A 15 8.82 -2.56 -7.44
C GLY A 15 8.57 -3.97 -6.86
N PRO A 16 9.38 -4.98 -7.26
CA PRO A 16 9.15 -6.38 -6.91
C PRO A 16 9.02 -6.66 -5.41
N GLY A 17 9.71 -5.89 -4.56
CA GLY A 17 9.55 -6.00 -3.10
C GLY A 17 8.33 -5.24 -2.56
N GLY A 18 8.05 -4.06 -3.10
CA GLY A 18 7.00 -3.15 -2.62
C GLY A 18 5.59 -3.68 -2.91
N TYR A 19 5.33 -4.12 -4.13
CA TYR A 19 4.04 -4.73 -4.49
C TYR A 19 3.79 -6.01 -3.69
N VAL A 20 4.79 -6.88 -3.53
CA VAL A 20 4.67 -8.11 -2.73
C VAL A 20 4.38 -7.79 -1.26
N ALA A 21 5.05 -6.80 -0.68
CA ALA A 21 4.77 -6.35 0.69
C ALA A 21 3.33 -5.82 0.83
N ALA A 22 2.87 -5.02 -0.14
CA ALA A 22 1.51 -4.49 -0.14
C ALA A 22 0.43 -5.57 -0.25
N ILE A 23 0.65 -6.57 -1.13
CA ILE A 23 -0.27 -7.73 -1.24
C ILE A 23 -0.34 -8.48 0.08
N ARG A 24 0.82 -8.78 0.69
CA ARG A 24 0.85 -9.55 1.94
C ARG A 24 0.18 -8.77 3.08
N ALA A 25 0.40 -7.47 3.18
CA ALA A 25 -0.30 -6.62 4.14
C ALA A 25 -1.82 -6.64 3.93
N ALA A 26 -2.29 -6.53 2.69
CA ALA A 26 -3.71 -6.64 2.35
C ALA A 26 -4.30 -8.03 2.67
N GLN A 27 -3.57 -9.11 2.40
CA GLN A 27 -3.99 -10.49 2.73
C GLN A 27 -4.09 -10.73 4.24
N LEU A 28 -3.30 -10.01 5.05
CA LEU A 28 -3.39 -10.03 6.51
C LEU A 28 -4.52 -9.14 7.06
N GLY A 29 -5.33 -8.54 6.17
CA GLY A 29 -6.48 -7.72 6.55
C GLY A 29 -6.15 -6.25 6.85
N MET A 30 -4.92 -5.80 6.57
CA MET A 30 -4.53 -4.40 6.77
C MET A 30 -5.05 -3.53 5.63
N LYS A 31 -5.66 -2.39 5.97
CA LYS A 31 -5.99 -1.36 4.97
C LYS A 31 -4.70 -0.70 4.51
N THR A 32 -4.20 -1.18 3.37
CA THR A 32 -2.87 -0.84 2.86
C THR A 32 -2.96 0.19 1.74
N ALA A 33 -2.18 1.26 1.82
CA ALA A 33 -1.95 2.21 0.74
C ALA A 33 -0.59 1.95 0.08
N VAL A 34 -0.51 2.11 -1.25
CA VAL A 34 0.75 2.03 -2.00
C VAL A 34 0.98 3.36 -2.68
N VAL A 35 2.19 3.91 -2.55
CA VAL A 35 2.58 5.19 -3.14
C VAL A 35 3.79 4.96 -4.05
N GLU A 36 3.63 5.26 -5.33
CA GLU A 36 4.69 5.21 -6.34
C GLU A 36 4.73 6.54 -7.08
N ARG A 37 5.94 7.01 -7.40
CA ARG A 37 6.15 8.21 -8.21
C ARG A 37 6.10 7.88 -9.71
N ASP A 38 6.71 6.77 -10.09
CA ASP A 38 6.87 6.37 -11.50
C ASP A 38 5.90 5.24 -11.88
N ARG A 39 6.33 4.25 -12.66
CA ARG A 39 5.51 3.10 -13.07
C ARG A 39 5.54 2.00 -12.01
N MET A 40 4.38 1.40 -11.82
CA MET A 40 4.24 0.12 -11.13
C MET A 40 5.14 -0.93 -11.80
N GLY A 41 5.91 -1.65 -10.99
CA GLY A 41 6.83 -2.71 -11.42
C GLY A 41 6.18 -4.08 -11.55
#